data_AF-A0A822C9W2-F1
#
_entry.id   AF-A0A822C9W2-F1
#
_cell.length_a   1.000
_cell.length_b   1.000
_cell.length_c   1.000
_cell.angle_alpha   90.00
_cell.angle_beta   90.00
_cell.angle_gamma   90.00
#
_symmetry.space_group_name_H-M   'P 1'
#
loop_
_entity.id
_entity.type
_entity.pdbx_description
1 polymer ?
#
loop_
_entity_poly.entity_id
_entity_poly.type
_entity_poly.pdbx_seq_one_letter_code
_entity_poly.pdbx_strand_id
1 'polypeptide(L)'
;LLHGGNDAASARYIFTRLSPLALLSFNKNDEPLLSYLNEDRISIQLEWYCPVIPTVLVNGAQGVGTDYSTDIPSYNPLTLSNNMKYYIRQEDERQRQLNNPTSQPKQYPDVITLEELIPCYKNFTVEIKLLDNDRTCGVINGVWSKLDETSIEITDLPIGTWT
;
A
#
# COMPACT_ATOMS: atom_id res chain seq x y z
N LEU A 1 -10.41 7.64 -14.48
CA LEU A 1 -11.16 6.72 -15.35
C LEU A 1 -12.59 7.20 -15.36
N LEU A 2 -13.18 7.42 -16.52
CA LEU A 2 -14.52 8.00 -16.60
C LEU A 2 -15.56 7.03 -16.00
N HIS A 3 -15.39 5.72 -16.23
CA HIS A 3 -16.35 4.70 -15.78
C HIS A 3 -15.75 3.68 -14.79
N GLY A 4 -14.77 4.08 -13.98
CA GLY A 4 -14.17 3.18 -13.00
C GLY A 4 -13.50 1.93 -13.57
N GLY A 5 -13.08 1.97 -14.84
CA GLY A 5 -12.46 0.83 -15.53
C GLY A 5 -13.44 -0.01 -16.36
N ASN A 6 -14.75 0.26 -16.29
CA ASN A 6 -15.75 -0.40 -17.15
C ASN A 6 -15.68 0.06 -18.63
N ASP A 7 -14.93 1.11 -18.89
CA ASP A 7 -14.58 1.63 -20.21
C ASP A 7 -13.35 0.95 -20.84
N ALA A 8 -12.83 -0.10 -20.21
CA ALA A 8 -11.72 -0.87 -20.76
C ALA A 8 -12.09 -1.57 -22.08
N ALA A 9 -11.15 -1.57 -23.04
CA ALA A 9 -11.30 -2.30 -24.28
C ALA A 9 -11.32 -3.83 -24.05
N SER A 10 -11.87 -4.57 -25.00
CA SER A 10 -11.93 -6.04 -24.94
C SER A 10 -10.53 -6.64 -24.74
N ALA A 11 -10.44 -7.66 -23.87
CA ALA A 11 -9.20 -8.35 -23.50
C ALA A 11 -8.31 -8.76 -24.69
N ARG A 12 -8.93 -9.14 -25.82
CA ARG A 12 -8.23 -9.52 -27.06
C ARG A 12 -7.48 -8.37 -27.75
N TYR A 13 -7.77 -7.12 -27.40
CA TYR A 13 -7.20 -5.92 -28.01
C TYR A 13 -6.31 -5.12 -27.04
N ILE A 14 -6.12 -5.62 -25.82
CA ILE A 14 -5.22 -5.02 -24.83
C ILE A 14 -4.07 -5.97 -24.54
N PHE A 15 -2.92 -5.39 -24.24
CA PHE A 15 -1.69 -6.13 -23.95
C PHE A 15 -1.16 -5.69 -22.59
N THR A 16 -0.53 -6.62 -21.87
CA THR A 16 0.12 -6.32 -20.58
C THR A 16 1.51 -6.90 -20.55
N ARG A 17 2.38 -6.29 -19.76
CA ARG A 17 3.72 -6.77 -19.45
C ARG A 17 3.99 -6.50 -17.98
N LEU A 18 4.74 -7.39 -17.36
CA LEU A 18 5.21 -7.20 -15.99
C LEU A 18 6.02 -5.91 -15.88
N SER A 19 5.64 -5.05 -14.93
CA SER A 19 6.38 -3.83 -14.62
C SER A 19 7.78 -4.20 -14.11
N PRO A 20 8.85 -3.46 -14.48
CA PRO A 20 10.16 -3.64 -13.87
C PRO A 20 10.13 -3.54 -12.34
N LEU A 21 9.21 -2.73 -11.79
CA LEU A 21 9.04 -2.60 -10.35
C LEU A 21 8.57 -3.91 -9.70
N ALA A 22 7.72 -4.69 -10.37
CA ALA A 22 7.25 -5.96 -9.83
C ALA A 22 8.41 -6.96 -9.67
N LEU A 23 9.38 -6.97 -10.59
CA LEU A 23 10.59 -7.80 -10.48
C LEU A 23 11.50 -7.36 -9.32
N LEU A 24 11.48 -6.07 -8.95
CA LEU A 24 12.24 -5.56 -7.81
C LEU A 24 11.52 -5.80 -6.49
N SER A 25 10.19 -5.85 -6.51
CA SER A 25 9.39 -6.09 -5.30
C SER A 25 9.56 -7.52 -4.76
N PHE A 26 9.86 -8.50 -5.61
CA PHE A 26 10.04 -9.89 -5.21
C PHE A 26 11.48 -10.32 -5.46
N ASN A 27 12.24 -10.48 -4.39
CA ASN A 27 13.64 -10.88 -4.49
C ASN A 27 13.73 -12.36 -4.90
N LYS A 28 14.38 -12.63 -6.04
CA LYS A 28 14.56 -13.98 -6.56
C LYS A 28 15.29 -14.91 -5.58
N ASN A 29 16.13 -14.36 -4.70
CA ASN A 29 16.84 -15.16 -3.70
C ASN A 29 15.91 -15.72 -2.60
N ASP A 30 14.70 -15.18 -2.46
CA ASP A 30 13.71 -15.64 -1.48
C ASP A 30 12.89 -16.81 -2.01
N GLU A 31 12.85 -17.01 -3.34
CA GLU A 31 12.06 -18.05 -4.02
C GLU A 31 12.28 -19.47 -3.47
N PRO A 32 13.52 -19.93 -3.15
CA PRO A 32 13.75 -21.26 -2.58
C PRO A 32 13.18 -21.44 -1.16
N LEU A 33 12.81 -20.36 -0.46
CA LEU A 33 12.25 -20.39 0.88
C LEU A 33 10.71 -20.50 0.88
N LEU A 34 10.08 -20.34 -0.29
CA LEU A 34 8.63 -20.27 -0.43
C LEU A 34 8.02 -21.64 -0.75
N SER A 35 6.81 -21.86 -0.23
CA SER A 35 6.07 -23.10 -0.41
C SER A 35 5.25 -23.06 -1.70
N TYR A 36 5.48 -24.02 -2.58
CA TYR A 36 4.67 -24.24 -3.77
C TYR A 36 3.45 -25.12 -3.46
N LEU A 37 2.30 -24.76 -4.04
CA LEU A 37 1.13 -25.61 -4.04
C LEU A 37 1.32 -26.75 -5.05
N ASN A 38 0.76 -27.91 -4.73
CA ASN A 38 0.80 -29.10 -5.58
C ASN A 38 -0.63 -29.50 -5.95
N GLU A 39 -0.92 -29.59 -7.24
CA GLU A 39 -2.19 -30.04 -7.79
C GLU A 39 -1.90 -31.18 -8.78
N ASP A 40 -2.54 -32.35 -8.62
CA ASP A 40 -2.29 -33.55 -9.43
C ASP A 40 -0.81 -33.95 -9.58
N ARG A 41 -0.03 -33.78 -8.50
CA ARG A 41 1.44 -34.02 -8.45
C ARG A 41 2.26 -33.06 -9.32
N ILE A 42 1.66 -32.00 -9.81
CA ILE A 42 2.31 -30.92 -10.53
C ILE A 42 2.45 -29.73 -9.57
N SER A 43 3.66 -29.20 -9.47
CA SER A 43 3.91 -27.97 -8.72
C SER A 43 3.37 -26.79 -9.52
N ILE A 44 2.52 -25.98 -8.89
CA ILE A 44 1.82 -24.85 -9.52
C ILE A 44 2.33 -23.50 -8.98
N GLN A 45 1.45 -22.63 -8.50
CA GLN A 45 1.83 -21.36 -7.89
C GLN A 45 2.31 -21.52 -6.44
N LEU A 46 2.98 -20.49 -5.94
CA LEU A 46 3.29 -20.34 -4.52
C LEU A 46 2.01 -20.14 -3.69
N GLU A 47 2.03 -20.60 -2.44
CA GLU A 47 0.95 -20.33 -1.48
C GLU A 47 0.77 -18.83 -1.24
N TRP A 48 1.88 -18.11 -1.12
CA TRP A 48 1.94 -16.65 -1.07
C TRP A 48 3.30 -16.16 -1.58
N TYR A 49 3.34 -14.93 -2.08
CA TYR A 49 4.58 -14.27 -2.48
C TYR A 49 5.08 -13.38 -1.34
N CYS A 50 6.40 -13.26 -1.19
CA CYS A 50 7.03 -12.42 -0.18
C CYS A 50 7.58 -11.13 -0.82
N PRO A 51 6.79 -10.03 -0.88
CA PRO A 51 7.31 -8.77 -1.36
C PRO A 51 8.19 -8.07 -0.31
N VAL A 52 9.15 -7.27 -0.77
CA VAL A 52 10.03 -6.46 0.10
C VAL A 52 9.29 -5.36 0.89
N ILE A 53 8.09 -4.98 0.45
CA ILE A 53 7.18 -4.06 1.13
C ILE A 53 5.76 -4.64 1.14
N PRO A 54 4.92 -4.34 2.14
CA PRO A 54 3.59 -4.95 2.26
C PRO A 54 2.65 -4.48 1.14
N THR A 55 2.57 -5.24 0.04
CA THR A 55 1.80 -4.86 -1.15
C THR A 55 0.30 -4.76 -0.91
N VAL A 56 -0.22 -5.49 0.09
CA VAL A 56 -1.61 -5.38 0.54
C VAL A 56 -1.96 -3.97 1.02
N LEU A 57 -1.01 -3.26 1.65
CA LEU A 57 -1.18 -1.87 2.06
C LEU A 57 -0.86 -0.89 0.91
N VAL A 58 0.01 -1.27 -0.03
CA VAL A 58 0.32 -0.42 -1.18
C VAL A 58 -0.87 -0.27 -2.12
N ASN A 59 -1.51 -1.39 -2.46
CA ASN A 59 -2.62 -1.40 -3.43
C ASN A 59 -4.00 -1.40 -2.77
N GLY A 60 -4.06 -1.55 -1.45
CA GLY A 60 -5.29 -1.91 -0.76
C GLY A 60 -5.71 -3.35 -1.04
N ALA A 61 -6.81 -3.76 -0.43
CA ALA A 61 -7.45 -5.04 -0.70
C ALA A 61 -8.95 -4.95 -0.44
N GLN A 62 -9.74 -5.50 -1.35
CA GLN A 62 -11.19 -5.56 -1.23
C GLN A 62 -11.65 -6.99 -1.52
N GLY A 63 -12.51 -7.53 -0.65
CA GLY A 63 -13.01 -8.89 -0.80
C GLY A 63 -14.23 -9.17 0.05
N VAL A 64 -15.09 -10.06 -0.44
CA VAL A 64 -16.26 -10.55 0.29
C VAL A 64 -16.22 -12.07 0.27
N GLY A 65 -16.25 -12.68 1.45
CA GLY A 65 -16.40 -14.11 1.65
C GLY A 65 -17.72 -14.43 2.34
N THR A 66 -17.94 -15.71 2.64
CA THR A 66 -19.03 -16.10 3.53
C THR A 66 -18.74 -15.57 4.93
N ASP A 67 -19.65 -14.79 5.50
CA ASP A 67 -19.58 -14.16 6.84
C ASP A 67 -18.49 -13.10 7.06
N TYR A 68 -17.54 -12.95 6.14
CA TYR A 68 -16.43 -12.01 6.26
C TYR A 68 -16.37 -11.05 5.08
N SER A 69 -15.94 -9.81 5.34
CA SER A 69 -15.55 -8.87 4.31
C SER A 69 -14.23 -8.21 4.67
N THR A 70 -13.50 -7.75 3.66
CA THR A 70 -12.23 -7.06 3.79
C THR A 70 -12.29 -5.82 2.93
N ASP A 71 -11.95 -4.69 3.55
CA ASP A 71 -11.77 -3.41 2.88
C ASP A 71 -10.55 -2.72 3.50
N ILE A 72 -9.45 -2.69 2.75
CA ILE A 72 -8.17 -2.13 3.15
C ILE A 72 -7.83 -1.03 2.15
N PRO A 73 -7.64 0.23 2.59
CA PRO A 73 -7.27 1.31 1.70
C PRO A 73 -5.81 1.20 1.24
N SER A 74 -5.47 1.95 0.20
CA SER A 74 -4.09 2.09 -0.28
C SER A 74 -3.30 3.09 0.57
N TYR A 75 -1.99 2.89 0.69
CA TYR A 75 -1.06 3.74 1.44
C TYR A 75 0.19 4.05 0.62
N ASN A 76 0.90 5.12 0.99
CA ASN A 76 2.12 5.53 0.33
C ASN A 76 3.26 4.50 0.55
N PRO A 77 3.84 3.90 -0.52
CA PRO A 77 4.93 2.94 -0.41
C PRO A 77 6.18 3.48 0.32
N LEU A 78 6.46 4.77 0.20
CA LEU A 78 7.62 5.40 0.84
C LEU A 78 7.44 5.46 2.36
N THR A 79 6.26 5.87 2.83
CA THR A 79 5.91 5.87 4.26
C THR A 79 5.95 4.45 4.82
N LEU A 80 5.41 3.47 4.10
CA LEU A 80 5.48 2.05 4.49
C LEU A 80 6.93 1.57 4.60
N SER A 81 7.79 1.91 3.63
CA SER A 81 9.21 1.56 3.63
C SER A 81 9.95 2.18 4.82
N ASN A 82 9.68 3.46 5.12
CA ASN A 82 10.29 4.17 6.25
C ASN A 82 9.86 3.56 7.59
N ASN A 83 8.56 3.30 7.77
CA ASN A 83 8.05 2.65 8.98
C ASN A 83 8.64 1.24 9.16
N MET A 84 8.76 0.47 8.09
CA MET A 84 9.38 -0.86 8.14
C MET A 84 10.86 -0.78 8.55
N LYS A 85 11.63 0.14 7.96
CA LYS A 85 13.02 0.40 8.38
C LYS A 85 13.09 0.82 9.85
N TYR A 86 12.15 1.65 10.32
CA TYR A 86 12.08 2.03 11.73
C TYR A 86 11.94 0.79 12.64
N TYR A 87 10.99 -0.11 12.35
CA TYR A 87 10.80 -1.33 13.14
C TYR A 87 12.02 -2.26 13.10
N ILE A 88 12.64 -2.44 11.94
CA ILE A 88 13.86 -3.25 11.80
C ILE A 88 14.99 -2.68 12.67
N ARG A 89 15.18 -1.35 12.67
CA ARG A 89 16.20 -0.69 13.50
C ARG A 89 15.93 -0.84 14.99
N GLN A 90 14.66 -0.73 15.41
CA GLN A 90 14.27 -0.93 16.80
C GLN A 90 14.57 -2.36 17.27
N GLU A 91 14.27 -3.35 16.44
CA GLU A 91 14.56 -4.75 16.75
C GLU A 91 16.07 -5.02 16.79
N ASP A 92 16.84 -4.49 15.85
CA ASP A 92 18.31 -4.57 15.84
C ASP A 92 18.91 -4.00 17.14
N GLU A 93 18.44 -2.83 17.58
CA GLU A 93 18.88 -2.21 18.84
C GLU A 93 18.49 -3.04 20.05
N ARG A 94 17.25 -3.56 20.09
CA ARG A 94 16.78 -4.43 21.17
C ARG A 94 17.67 -5.68 21.32
N GLN A 95 18.02 -6.31 20.20
CA GLN A 95 18.89 -7.49 20.18
C GLN A 95 20.32 -7.16 20.61
N ARG A 96 20.85 -5.98 20.23
CA ARG A 96 22.17 -5.51 20.66
C ARG A 96 22.23 -5.28 22.16
N GLN A 97 21.21 -4.63 22.72
CA GLN A 97 21.14 -4.38 24.15
C GLN A 97 21.01 -5.68 24.95
N LEU A 98 20.29 -6.68 24.43
CA LEU A 98 20.21 -8.00 25.06
C LEU A 98 21.56 -8.73 25.07
N ASN A 99 22.30 -8.65 23.97
CA ASN A 99 23.60 -9.31 23.83
C ASN A 99 24.76 -8.55 24.51
N ASN A 100 24.68 -7.22 24.58
CA ASN A 100 25.65 -6.34 25.22
C ASN A 100 24.97 -5.08 25.76
N PRO A 101 24.54 -5.06 27.04
CA PRO A 101 23.77 -3.95 27.62
C PRO A 101 24.51 -2.60 27.66
N THR A 102 25.83 -2.60 27.56
CA THR A 102 26.66 -1.38 27.58
C THR A 102 26.98 -0.86 26.17
N SER A 103 26.45 -1.51 25.13
CA SER A 103 26.68 -1.09 23.75
C SER A 103 26.01 0.26 23.47
N GLN A 104 26.75 1.15 22.79
CA GLN A 104 26.18 2.41 22.33
C GLN A 104 25.19 2.16 21.19
N PRO A 105 24.15 3.01 21.04
CA PRO A 105 23.20 2.89 19.94
C PRO A 105 23.91 2.93 18.58
N LYS A 106 23.48 2.12 17.62
CA LYS A 106 24.00 2.21 16.26
C LYS A 106 23.62 3.56 15.68
N GLN A 107 24.60 4.24 15.10
CA GLN A 107 24.35 5.43 14.31
C GLN A 107 24.03 5.00 12.87
N TYR A 108 22.94 5.54 12.34
CA TYR A 108 22.54 5.39 10.95
C TYR A 108 22.75 6.73 10.23
N PRO A 109 23.13 6.73 8.94
CA PRO A 109 23.38 7.95 8.17
C PRO A 109 22.10 8.77 7.89
N ASP A 110 20.96 8.10 7.90
CA ASP A 110 19.64 8.64 7.62
C ASP A 110 18.76 8.63 8.89
N VAL A 111 18.09 9.75 9.13
CA VAL A 111 17.12 9.90 10.21
C VAL A 111 15.77 9.41 9.71
N ILE A 112 15.27 8.33 10.32
CA ILE A 112 13.95 7.77 10.03
C ILE A 112 13.06 7.93 11.26
N THR A 113 11.90 8.55 11.06
CA THR A 113 10.86 8.72 12.08
C THR A 113 9.65 7.86 11.74
N LEU A 114 8.98 7.34 12.77
CA LEU A 114 7.72 6.62 12.60
C LEU A 114 6.63 7.62 12.23
N GLU A 115 5.97 7.39 11.10
CA GLU A 115 4.88 8.21 10.59
C GLU A 115 3.54 7.49 10.76
N GLU A 116 2.48 8.25 11.06
CA GLU A 116 1.11 7.69 11.06
C GLU A 116 0.68 7.35 9.62
N LEU A 117 0.08 6.17 9.45
CA LEU A 117 -0.38 5.72 8.14
C LEU A 117 -1.71 6.38 7.79
N ILE A 118 -1.66 7.34 6.88
CA ILE A 118 -2.84 7.97 6.29
C ILE A 118 -3.10 7.34 4.91
N PRO A 119 -4.33 6.90 4.61
CA PRO A 119 -4.69 6.42 3.28
C PRO A 119 -4.25 7.39 2.18
N CYS A 120 -3.71 6.85 1.09
CA CYS A 120 -3.18 7.63 -0.02
C CYS A 120 -3.44 6.90 -1.33
N TYR A 121 -4.02 7.61 -2.30
CA TYR A 121 -4.35 7.07 -3.61
C TYR A 121 -3.53 7.79 -4.68
N LYS A 122 -2.83 7.02 -5.51
CA LYS A 122 -1.92 7.58 -6.52
C LYS A 122 -2.70 8.49 -7.49
N ASN A 123 -2.14 9.67 -7.75
CA ASN A 123 -2.70 10.73 -8.58
C ASN A 123 -3.93 11.45 -8.00
N PHE A 124 -4.30 11.19 -6.75
CA PHE A 124 -5.26 12.02 -6.02
C PHE A 124 -4.50 13.01 -5.15
N THR A 125 -4.89 14.28 -5.25
CA THR A 125 -4.33 15.39 -4.46
C THR A 125 -5.10 15.61 -3.16
N VAL A 126 -6.24 14.94 -2.99
CA VAL A 126 -7.12 15.07 -1.83
C VAL A 126 -6.43 14.56 -0.57
N GLU A 127 -6.43 15.40 0.47
CA GLU A 127 -5.97 15.03 1.80
C GLU A 127 -7.08 14.27 2.53
N ILE A 128 -6.77 13.06 3.02
CA ILE A 128 -7.69 12.23 3.78
C ILE A 128 -7.53 12.55 5.26
N LYS A 129 -8.60 13.03 5.89
CA LYS A 129 -8.61 13.32 7.33
C LYS A 129 -9.17 12.13 8.09
N LEU A 130 -8.33 11.54 8.93
CA LEU A 130 -8.76 10.54 9.90
C LEU A 130 -9.59 11.24 10.99
N LEU A 131 -10.63 10.56 11.48
CA LEU A 131 -11.45 11.07 12.58
C LEU A 131 -10.74 10.78 13.91
N ASP A 132 -10.66 11.78 14.80
CA ASP A 132 -9.83 11.76 16.03
C ASP A 132 -10.06 10.56 16.96
N ASN A 133 -11.23 9.90 16.88
CA ASN A 133 -11.60 8.79 17.74
C ASN A 133 -11.56 7.41 17.06
N ASP A 134 -11.40 7.37 15.73
CA ASP A 134 -11.42 6.11 14.99
C ASP A 134 -10.48 6.14 13.80
N ARG A 135 -9.34 5.45 13.94
CA ARG A 135 -8.34 5.29 12.88
C ARG A 135 -8.82 4.45 11.70
N THR A 136 -9.98 3.82 11.80
CA THR A 136 -10.62 3.06 10.72
C THR A 136 -11.61 3.90 9.91
N CYS A 137 -11.98 5.09 10.41
CA CYS A 137 -12.91 5.99 9.74
C CYS A 137 -12.19 7.28 9.28
N GLY A 138 -12.22 7.55 7.98
CA GLY A 138 -11.70 8.77 7.39
C GLY A 138 -12.74 9.47 6.53
N VAL A 139 -12.62 10.78 6.39
CA VAL A 139 -13.46 11.58 5.49
C VAL A 139 -12.64 12.01 4.28
N ILE A 140 -13.17 11.74 3.09
CA ILE A 140 -12.61 12.13 1.80
C ILE A 140 -13.55 13.16 1.18
N ASN A 141 -13.09 14.41 1.08
CA ASN A 141 -13.87 15.49 0.50
C ASN A 141 -13.38 15.81 -0.92
N GLY A 142 -14.31 16.12 -1.82
CA GLY A 142 -13.95 16.70 -3.12
C GLY A 142 -13.37 18.09 -2.96
N VAL A 143 -12.59 18.53 -3.94
CA VAL A 143 -12.03 19.89 -3.99
C VAL A 143 -12.87 20.73 -4.91
N TRP A 144 -13.34 21.87 -4.40
CA TRP A 144 -14.05 22.86 -5.18
C TRP A 144 -13.57 24.26 -4.82
N SER A 145 -13.67 25.17 -5.76
CA SER A 145 -13.37 26.58 -5.57
C SER A 145 -14.52 27.44 -6.08
N LYS A 146 -14.74 28.60 -5.46
CA LYS A 146 -15.71 29.58 -5.93
C LYS A 146 -15.04 30.46 -6.97
N LEU A 147 -15.62 30.57 -8.16
CA LEU A 147 -15.13 31.46 -9.22
C LEU A 147 -15.78 32.84 -9.05
N ASP A 148 -17.12 32.91 -9.10
CA ASP A 148 -17.91 34.13 -8.95
C ASP A 148 -19.10 33.93 -7.97
N GLU A 149 -19.96 34.95 -7.80
CA GLU A 149 -21.14 34.86 -6.92
C GLU A 149 -22.15 33.77 -7.32
N THR A 150 -22.16 33.38 -8.60
CA THR A 150 -23.10 32.41 -9.17
C THR A 150 -22.43 31.15 -9.71
N SER A 151 -21.09 31.05 -9.67
CA SER A 151 -20.33 29.98 -10.30
C SER A 151 -19.36 29.31 -9.31
N ILE A 152 -19.32 27.98 -9.36
CA ILE A 152 -18.37 27.14 -8.63
C ILE A 152 -17.65 26.22 -9.61
N GLU A 153 -16.40 25.91 -9.33
CA GLU A 153 -15.58 24.96 -10.07
C GLU A 153 -15.25 23.76 -9.17
N ILE A 154 -15.55 22.56 -9.64
CA ILE A 154 -15.19 21.31 -8.97
C ILE A 154 -13.94 20.77 -9.68
N THR A 155 -12.83 20.69 -8.95
CA THR A 155 -11.53 20.25 -9.49
C THR A 155 -11.27 18.77 -9.23
N ASP A 156 -11.76 18.24 -8.11
CA ASP A 156 -11.60 16.84 -7.74
C ASP A 156 -12.86 16.26 -7.08
N LEU A 157 -13.16 15.00 -7.41
CA LEU A 157 -14.23 14.23 -6.77
C LEU A 157 -13.66 13.33 -5.67
N PRO A 158 -14.46 12.95 -4.65
CA PRO A 158 -14.05 11.93 -3.69
C PRO A 158 -13.68 10.62 -4.38
N ILE A 159 -12.67 9.94 -3.84
CA ILE A 159 -12.21 8.62 -4.31
C ILE A 159 -13.39 7.63 -4.33
N GLY A 160 -13.47 6.85 -5.41
CA GLY A 160 -14.59 5.92 -5.66
C GLY A 160 -15.78 6.55 -6.40
N THR A 161 -15.74 7.86 -6.67
CA THR A 161 -16.72 8.54 -7.51
C THR A 161 -16.22 8.62 -8.95
N TRP A 162 -17.09 8.31 -9.90
CA TRP A 162 -16.79 8.32 -11.34
C TRP A 162 -17.63 9.41 -12.03
N THR A 163 -17.08 10.01 -13.08
CA THR A 163 -17.67 11.14 -13.83
C THR A 163 -18.62 10.69 -14.93
#